data_AF-A0A7S3HH13-F1
#
_entry.id   AF-A0A7S3HH13-F1
#
_cell.length_a   1.000
_cell.length_b   1.000
_cell.length_c   1.000
_cell.angle_alpha   90.00
_cell.angle_beta   90.00
_cell.angle_gamma   90.00
#
_symmetry.space_group_name_H-M   'P 1'
#
loop_
_entity.id
_entity.type
_entity.pdbx_description
1 polymer ?
#
loop_
_entity_poly.entity_id
_entity_poly.type
_entity_poly.pdbx_seq_one_letter_code
_entity_poly.pdbx_strand_id
1 'polypeptide(L)'
;MAFDNFSTAQISIMVINFVTGFVMVLAYYILISVPNTEAVGRQLVHLFRFFPPYNIGEGLINLSSTYYRNSVNGESVGYFDWPVTGRNIVFMLVEAVGYFGIVLLTEFTPLLRFIHYVERKRVSLIAPPAPPKNGYDEDVLEEAERVKHIPVVDLARQQNKMQAQQAHQGRFQAVS
;
A
#
# COMPACT_ATOMS: atom_id res chain seq x y z
N MET A 1 -13.46 -6.27 1.26
CA MET A 1 -12.08 -5.72 1.10
C MET A 1 -11.12 -6.81 1.54
N ALA A 2 -10.01 -7.05 0.81
CA ALA A 2 -9.21 -8.28 0.97
C ALA A 2 -8.35 -8.37 2.26
N PHE A 3 -8.42 -7.37 3.15
CA PHE A 3 -7.68 -7.34 4.41
C PHE A 3 -8.52 -6.67 5.51
N ASP A 4 -8.62 -7.32 6.68
CA ASP A 4 -9.36 -6.81 7.84
C ASP A 4 -8.51 -5.87 8.72
N ASN A 5 -7.18 -5.87 8.55
CA ASN A 5 -6.25 -5.10 9.36
C ASN A 5 -5.27 -4.31 8.48
N PHE A 6 -5.20 -2.99 8.71
CA PHE A 6 -4.30 -2.08 7.99
C PHE A 6 -2.82 -2.48 8.15
N SER A 7 -2.41 -2.82 9.39
CA SER A 7 -1.04 -3.24 9.69
C SER A 7 -0.64 -4.51 8.92
N THR A 8 -1.54 -5.51 8.87
CA THR A 8 -1.30 -6.74 8.12
C THR A 8 -1.19 -6.47 6.63
N ALA A 9 -2.07 -5.64 6.07
CA ALA A 9 -2.02 -5.26 4.65
C ALA A 9 -0.68 -4.59 4.30
N GLN A 10 -0.23 -3.64 5.12
CA GLN A 10 1.05 -2.95 4.94
C GLN A 10 2.22 -3.94 4.95
N ILE A 11 2.29 -4.83 5.96
CA ILE A 11 3.36 -5.82 6.07
C ILE A 11 3.35 -6.77 4.87
N SER A 12 2.18 -7.26 4.45
CA SER A 12 2.06 -8.14 3.28
C SER A 12 2.56 -7.47 2.00
N ILE A 13 2.20 -6.20 1.78
CA ILE A 13 2.66 -5.43 0.60
C ILE A 13 4.17 -5.23 0.62
N MET A 14 4.75 -4.94 1.79
CA MET A 14 6.22 -4.85 1.92
C MET A 14 6.91 -6.16 1.56
N VAL A 15 6.40 -7.29 2.04
CA VAL A 15 6.97 -8.62 1.74
C VAL A 15 6.87 -8.91 0.24
N ILE A 16 5.72 -8.66 -0.38
CA ILE A 16 5.53 -8.87 -1.82
C ILE A 16 6.52 -8.00 -2.60
N ASN A 17 6.62 -6.70 -2.30
CA ASN A 17 7.55 -5.80 -2.97
C ASN A 17 9.02 -6.25 -2.84
N PHE A 18 9.41 -6.67 -1.64
CA PHE A 18 10.78 -7.15 -1.39
C PHE A 18 11.08 -8.44 -2.17
N VAL A 19 10.21 -9.43 -2.09
CA VAL A 19 10.39 -10.73 -2.76
C VAL A 19 10.38 -10.54 -4.29
N THR A 20 9.43 -9.77 -4.83
CA THR A 20 9.38 -9.47 -6.26
C THR A 20 10.65 -8.77 -6.73
N GLY A 21 11.13 -7.78 -5.96
CA GLY A 21 12.41 -7.12 -6.22
C GLY A 21 13.58 -8.07 -6.30
N PHE A 22 13.71 -8.91 -5.27
CA PHE A 22 14.79 -9.90 -5.19
C PHE A 22 14.77 -10.89 -6.36
N VAL A 23 13.59 -11.45 -6.67
CA VAL A 23 13.41 -12.39 -7.80
C VAL A 23 13.78 -11.72 -9.12
N MET A 24 13.41 -10.47 -9.32
CA MET A 24 13.69 -9.72 -10.54
C MET A 24 15.19 -9.46 -10.74
N VAL A 25 15.91 -9.11 -9.67
CA VAL A 25 17.37 -8.93 -9.70
C VAL A 25 18.06 -10.24 -10.05
N LEU A 26 17.65 -11.33 -9.40
CA LEU A 26 18.19 -12.66 -9.66
C LEU A 26 17.92 -13.11 -11.10
N ALA A 27 16.68 -12.91 -11.59
CA ALA A 27 16.31 -13.25 -12.96
C ALA A 27 17.17 -12.49 -13.97
N TYR A 28 17.34 -11.17 -13.80
CA TYR A 28 18.22 -10.39 -14.66
C TYR A 28 19.66 -10.91 -14.66
N TYR A 29 20.23 -11.20 -13.49
CA TYR A 29 21.59 -11.72 -13.37
C TYR A 29 21.78 -13.08 -14.07
N ILE A 30 20.77 -13.96 -13.98
CA ILE A 30 20.78 -15.23 -14.70
C ILE A 30 20.71 -15.00 -16.21
N LEU A 31 19.83 -14.10 -16.66
CA LEU A 31 19.65 -13.80 -18.10
C LEU A 31 20.92 -13.24 -18.75
N ILE A 32 21.67 -12.38 -18.07
CA ILE A 32 22.93 -11.81 -18.61
C ILE A 32 24.11 -12.79 -18.53
N SER A 33 24.05 -13.78 -17.64
CA SER A 33 25.12 -14.78 -17.47
C SER A 33 25.10 -15.83 -18.59
N VAL A 34 23.93 -16.08 -19.19
CA VAL A 34 23.77 -17.05 -20.28
C VAL A 34 23.84 -16.33 -21.64
N PRO A 35 24.81 -16.66 -22.53
CA PRO A 35 25.03 -15.93 -23.78
C PRO A 35 23.81 -15.89 -24.72
N ASN A 36 23.02 -16.95 -24.74
CA ASN A 36 21.84 -17.07 -25.59
C ASN A 36 20.68 -16.16 -25.12
N THR A 37 20.60 -15.83 -23.83
CA THR A 37 19.52 -15.00 -23.26
C THR A 37 19.93 -13.56 -22.99
N GLU A 38 21.19 -13.21 -23.21
CA GLU A 38 21.73 -11.88 -22.90
C GLU A 38 21.00 -10.77 -23.67
N ALA A 39 20.66 -11.01 -24.95
CA ALA A 39 19.90 -10.06 -25.77
C ALA A 39 18.49 -9.80 -25.20
N VAL A 40 17.84 -10.85 -24.68
CA VAL A 40 16.53 -10.74 -24.02
C VAL A 40 16.68 -9.99 -22.70
N GLY A 41 17.70 -10.31 -21.91
CA GLY A 41 18.01 -9.62 -20.65
C GLY A 41 18.20 -8.11 -20.82
N ARG A 42 18.90 -7.69 -21.88
CA ARG A 42 19.10 -6.28 -22.22
C ARG A 42 17.80 -5.54 -22.56
N GLN A 43 16.79 -6.22 -23.09
CA GLN A 43 15.49 -5.59 -23.36
C GLN A 43 14.61 -5.60 -22.09
N LEU A 44 14.61 -6.71 -21.35
CA LEU A 44 13.82 -6.90 -20.14
C LEU A 44 14.23 -5.97 -18.99
N VAL A 45 15.52 -5.55 -18.97
CA VAL A 45 16.04 -4.60 -17.98
C VAL A 45 15.21 -3.31 -17.91
N HIS A 46 14.67 -2.84 -19.04
CA HIS A 46 13.89 -1.61 -19.08
C HIS A 46 12.55 -1.76 -18.35
N LEU A 47 11.95 -2.94 -18.40
CA LEU A 47 10.74 -3.25 -17.65
C LEU A 47 11.05 -3.41 -16.16
N PHE A 48 12.15 -4.09 -15.85
CA PHE A 48 12.56 -4.33 -14.46
C PHE A 48 12.93 -3.04 -13.73
N ARG A 49 13.43 -2.04 -14.47
CA ARG A 49 13.75 -0.71 -13.95
C ARG A 49 12.57 0.14 -13.50
N PHE A 50 11.34 -0.29 -13.72
CA PHE A 50 10.14 0.37 -13.17
C PHE A 50 9.83 -0.09 -11.72
N PHE A 51 10.58 -1.08 -11.22
CA PHE A 51 10.45 -1.58 -9.87
C PHE A 51 11.60 -1.05 -9.01
N PRO A 52 11.34 -0.17 -8.02
CA PRO A 52 12.39 0.40 -7.17
C PRO A 52 13.27 -0.65 -6.47
N PRO A 53 12.71 -1.78 -5.96
CA PRO A 53 13.52 -2.83 -5.35
C PRO A 53 14.55 -3.44 -6.31
N TYR A 54 14.26 -3.51 -7.61
CA TYR A 54 15.21 -4.00 -8.62
C TYR A 54 16.38 -3.04 -8.81
N ASN A 55 16.10 -1.73 -8.93
CA ASN A 55 17.12 -0.71 -9.13
C ASN A 55 18.14 -0.67 -7.97
N ILE A 56 17.66 -0.87 -6.74
CA ILE A 56 18.50 -1.02 -5.54
C ILE A 56 19.42 -2.23 -5.68
N GLY A 57 18.85 -3.40 -6.01
CA GLY A 57 19.62 -4.63 -6.13
C GLY A 57 20.68 -4.57 -7.22
N GLU A 58 20.33 -4.10 -8.43
CA GLU A 58 21.31 -3.90 -9.52
C GLU A 58 22.41 -2.90 -9.09
N GLY A 59 22.05 -1.82 -8.39
CA GLY A 59 23.00 -0.83 -7.89
C GLY A 59 24.00 -1.40 -6.87
N LEU A 60 23.50 -2.21 -5.92
CA LEU A 60 24.35 -2.87 -4.91
C LEU A 60 25.33 -3.87 -5.56
N ILE A 61 24.88 -4.64 -6.55
CA ILE A 61 25.76 -5.62 -7.19
C ILE A 61 26.79 -4.92 -8.09
N ASN A 62 26.41 -3.86 -8.80
CA ASN A 62 27.36 -3.05 -9.57
C ASN A 62 28.41 -2.39 -8.67
N LEU A 63 28.00 -1.88 -7.50
CA LEU A 63 28.91 -1.30 -6.51
C LEU A 63 29.88 -2.35 -5.98
N SER A 64 29.37 -3.54 -5.63
CA SER A 64 30.17 -4.65 -5.11
C SER A 64 31.16 -5.16 -6.16
N SER A 65 30.72 -5.28 -7.42
CA SER A 65 31.57 -5.67 -8.55
C SER A 65 32.66 -4.64 -8.82
N THR A 66 32.36 -3.35 -8.69
CA THR A 66 33.32 -2.26 -8.89
C THR A 66 34.34 -2.23 -7.75
N TYR A 67 33.90 -2.42 -6.51
CA TYR A 67 34.81 -2.58 -5.37
C TYR A 67 35.78 -3.75 -5.59
N TYR A 68 35.27 -4.89 -6.07
CA TYR A 68 36.11 -6.05 -6.38
C TYR A 68 37.13 -5.74 -7.48
N ARG A 69 36.71 -5.11 -8.60
CA ARG A 69 37.61 -4.72 -9.70
C ARG A 69 38.68 -3.73 -9.25
N ASN A 70 38.31 -2.72 -8.46
CA ASN A 70 39.26 -1.72 -8.00
C ASN A 70 40.26 -2.30 -6.98
N SER A 71 39.79 -3.18 -6.09
CA SER A 71 40.62 -3.79 -5.04
C SER A 71 41.55 -4.89 -5.57
N VAL A 72 41.03 -5.74 -6.48
CA VAL A 72 41.74 -6.95 -6.97
C VAL A 72 42.47 -6.70 -8.29
N ASN A 73 41.82 -6.03 -9.24
CA ASN A 73 42.40 -5.79 -10.58
C ASN A 73 43.19 -4.47 -10.65
N GLY A 74 43.17 -3.65 -9.59
CA GLY A 74 43.82 -2.34 -9.57
C GLY A 74 43.19 -1.33 -10.54
N GLU A 75 41.94 -1.54 -10.94
CA GLU A 75 41.19 -0.60 -11.76
C GLU A 75 40.85 0.68 -10.95
N SER A 76 40.69 1.82 -11.63
CA SER A 76 40.33 3.10 -11.01
C SER A 76 38.96 3.58 -11.48
N VAL A 77 37.97 2.68 -11.47
CA VAL A 77 36.60 3.02 -11.87
C VAL A 77 35.92 3.78 -10.74
N GLY A 78 35.25 4.89 -11.06
CA GLY A 78 34.51 5.67 -10.08
C GLY A 78 33.26 4.92 -9.61
N TYR A 79 33.05 4.85 -8.30
CA TYR A 79 31.86 4.18 -7.74
C TYR A 79 30.54 4.83 -8.19
N PHE A 80 30.56 6.14 -8.44
CA PHE A 80 29.43 6.95 -8.91
C PHE A 80 29.40 7.13 -10.43
N ASP A 81 30.23 6.39 -11.16
CA ASP A 81 30.22 6.45 -12.61
C ASP A 81 28.84 6.03 -13.13
N TRP A 82 28.44 6.67 -14.23
CA TRP A 82 27.15 6.45 -14.88
C TRP A 82 26.82 4.95 -15.11
N PRO A 83 27.73 4.11 -15.66
CA PRO A 83 27.46 2.69 -15.86
C PRO A 83 27.44 1.86 -14.56
N VAL A 84 27.96 2.38 -13.44
CA VAL A 84 28.10 1.64 -12.18
C VAL A 84 26.85 1.85 -11.31
N THR A 85 26.75 3.01 -10.66
CA THR A 85 25.62 3.35 -9.78
C THR A 85 24.87 4.60 -10.22
N GLY A 86 25.50 5.49 -11.01
CA GLY A 86 24.92 6.78 -11.36
C GLY A 86 23.58 6.66 -12.08
N ARG A 87 23.49 5.76 -13.06
CA ARG A 87 22.24 5.48 -13.78
C ARG A 87 21.13 4.98 -12.84
N ASN A 88 21.46 4.05 -11.95
CA ASN A 88 20.49 3.44 -11.04
C ASN A 88 19.96 4.46 -10.03
N ILE A 89 20.83 5.34 -9.51
CA ILE A 89 20.44 6.44 -8.61
C ILE A 89 19.49 7.41 -9.31
N VAL A 90 19.76 7.79 -10.57
CA VAL A 90 18.86 8.68 -11.32
C VAL A 90 17.50 8.04 -11.55
N PHE A 91 17.45 6.76 -11.96
CA PHE A 91 16.16 6.07 -12.12
C PHE A 91 15.39 5.97 -10.81
N MET A 92 16.05 5.64 -9.70
CA MET A 92 15.42 5.65 -8.38
C MET A 92 14.87 7.02 -7.98
N LEU A 93 15.58 8.11 -8.30
CA LEU A 93 15.12 9.46 -8.03
C LEU A 93 13.88 9.82 -8.86
N VAL A 94 13.87 9.45 -10.14
CA VAL A 94 12.71 9.62 -11.02
C VAL A 94 11.52 8.81 -10.52
N GLU A 95 11.73 7.55 -10.12
CA GLU A 95 10.69 6.72 -9.51
C GLU A 95 10.16 7.34 -8.22
N ALA A 96 11.03 7.83 -7.33
CA ALA A 96 10.62 8.46 -6.08
C ALA A 96 9.71 9.67 -6.34
N VAL A 97 10.08 10.54 -7.29
CA VAL A 97 9.24 11.66 -7.73
C VAL A 97 7.93 11.17 -8.36
N GLY A 98 7.99 10.09 -9.15
CA GLY A 98 6.81 9.47 -9.77
C GLY A 98 5.81 8.93 -8.74
N TYR A 99 6.27 8.11 -7.78
CA TYR A 99 5.44 7.59 -6.70
C TYR A 99 4.92 8.70 -5.80
N PHE A 100 5.74 9.70 -5.49
CA PHE A 100 5.30 10.89 -4.75
C PHE A 100 4.19 11.64 -5.50
N GLY A 101 4.32 11.80 -6.81
CA GLY A 101 3.26 12.36 -7.66
C GLY A 101 1.99 11.52 -7.64
N ILE A 102 2.09 10.18 -7.69
CA ILE A 102 0.94 9.28 -7.56
C ILE A 102 0.26 9.44 -6.20
N VAL A 103 1.03 9.48 -5.11
CA VAL A 103 0.49 9.70 -3.76
C VAL A 103 -0.25 11.04 -3.70
N LEU A 104 0.35 12.12 -4.20
CA LEU A 104 -0.31 13.42 -4.27
C LEU A 104 -1.58 13.38 -5.12
N LEU A 105 -1.60 12.66 -6.26
CA LEU A 105 -2.81 12.49 -7.07
C LEU A 105 -3.90 11.70 -6.34
N THR A 106 -3.53 10.72 -5.52
CA THR A 106 -4.51 9.98 -4.71
C THR A 106 -5.07 10.81 -3.56
N GLU A 107 -4.29 11.73 -3.01
CA GLU A 107 -4.72 12.62 -1.93
C GLU A 107 -5.45 13.88 -2.44
N PHE A 108 -5.13 14.37 -3.64
CA PHE A 108 -5.83 15.49 -4.23
C PHE A 108 -7.27 15.09 -4.58
N THR A 109 -8.21 15.85 -4.03
CA THR A 109 -9.67 15.66 -3.97
C THR A 109 -10.42 15.34 -5.28
N PRO A 110 -9.96 15.66 -6.52
CA PRO A 110 -10.73 15.30 -7.72
C PRO A 110 -10.75 13.81 -8.07
N LEU A 111 -9.75 12.99 -7.71
CA LEU A 111 -9.73 11.56 -8.07
C LEU A 111 -10.72 10.76 -7.22
N LEU A 112 -10.78 11.02 -5.91
CA LEU A 112 -11.84 10.50 -5.04
C LEU A 112 -13.22 10.94 -5.51
N ARG A 113 -13.39 12.20 -5.94
CA ARG A 113 -14.66 12.69 -6.54
C ARG A 113 -15.01 11.97 -7.85
N PHE A 114 -14.03 11.67 -8.71
CA PHE A 114 -14.23 10.96 -9.97
C PHE A 114 -14.58 9.49 -9.73
N ILE A 115 -13.90 8.82 -8.79
CA ILE A 115 -14.23 7.45 -8.38
C ILE A 115 -15.62 7.40 -7.76
N HIS A 116 -15.94 8.32 -6.83
CA HIS A 116 -17.30 8.44 -6.28
C HIS A 116 -18.34 8.71 -7.39
N TYR A 117 -18.01 9.54 -8.38
CA TYR A 117 -18.91 9.82 -9.52
C TYR A 117 -19.15 8.59 -10.41
N VAL A 118 -18.09 7.82 -10.71
CA VAL A 118 -18.16 6.58 -11.49
C VAL A 118 -18.89 5.47 -10.71
N GLU A 119 -18.63 5.38 -9.42
CA GLU A 119 -19.29 4.44 -8.51
C GLU A 119 -20.77 4.79 -8.36
N ARG A 120 -21.14 6.07 -8.28
CA ARG A 120 -22.54 6.54 -8.35
C ARG A 120 -23.23 6.10 -9.63
N LYS A 121 -22.53 6.14 -10.78
CA LYS A 121 -23.06 5.62 -12.06
C LYS A 121 -23.24 4.11 -12.04
N ARG A 122 -22.31 3.35 -11.45
CA ARG A 122 -22.44 1.88 -11.30
C ARG A 122 -23.56 1.48 -10.35
N VAL A 123 -23.71 2.19 -9.22
CA VAL A 123 -24.78 1.97 -8.25
C VAL A 123 -26.14 2.37 -8.84
N SER A 124 -26.21 3.34 -9.76
CA SER A 124 -27.47 3.68 -10.46
C SER A 124 -27.98 2.61 -11.42
N LEU A 125 -27.14 1.65 -11.83
CA LEU A 125 -27.52 0.49 -12.65
C LEU A 125 -28.06 -0.67 -11.81
N ILE A 126 -27.81 -0.66 -10.50
CA ILE A 126 -28.44 -1.56 -9.55
C ILE A 126 -29.73 -0.85 -9.13
N ALA A 127 -30.88 -1.47 -9.40
CA ALA A 127 -32.14 -0.92 -8.91
C ALA A 127 -32.04 -0.76 -7.38
N PRO A 128 -32.47 0.38 -6.81
CA PRO A 128 -32.46 0.54 -5.37
C PRO A 128 -33.24 -0.64 -4.75
N PRO A 129 -32.74 -1.26 -3.66
CA PRO A 129 -33.54 -2.23 -2.92
C PRO A 129 -34.90 -1.57 -2.63
N ALA A 130 -35.97 -2.37 -2.73
CA ALA A 130 -37.32 -1.86 -2.52
C ALA A 130 -37.35 -1.07 -1.20
N PRO A 131 -37.98 0.13 -1.18
CA PRO A 131 -38.06 0.93 0.03
C PRO A 131 -38.60 0.05 1.17
N PRO A 132 -37.97 0.08 2.35
CA PRO A 132 -38.39 -0.77 3.46
C PRO A 132 -39.87 -0.52 3.73
N LYS A 133 -40.68 -1.59 3.68
CA LYS A 133 -42.15 -1.52 3.84
C LYS A 133 -42.60 -0.77 5.10
N ASN A 134 -41.72 -0.66 6.09
CA ASN A 134 -42.01 -0.13 7.42
C ASN A 134 -41.28 1.19 7.75
N GLY A 135 -40.57 1.81 6.80
CA GLY A 135 -39.85 3.07 7.02
C GLY A 135 -38.65 3.00 7.98
N TYR A 136 -38.35 1.81 8.51
CA TYR A 136 -37.16 1.52 9.30
C TYR A 136 -36.25 0.58 8.51
N ASP A 137 -34.96 0.88 8.49
CA ASP A 137 -33.94 0.05 7.87
C ASP A 137 -33.79 -1.30 8.60
N GLU A 138 -33.38 -2.34 7.88
CA GLU A 138 -33.34 -3.72 8.37
C GLU A 138 -32.41 -3.90 9.59
N ASP A 139 -31.34 -3.12 9.65
CA ASP A 139 -30.39 -3.06 10.76
C ASP A 139 -31.01 -2.49 12.04
N VAL A 140 -31.88 -1.49 11.92
CA VAL A 140 -32.61 -0.89 13.06
C VAL A 140 -33.63 -1.87 13.64
N LEU A 141 -34.27 -2.67 12.78
CA LEU A 141 -35.23 -3.68 13.21
C LEU A 141 -34.52 -4.86 13.90
N GLU A 142 -33.39 -5.30 13.37
CA GLU A 142 -32.56 -6.34 13.98
C GLU A 142 -32.03 -5.91 15.35
N GLU A 143 -31.57 -4.65 15.47
CA GLU A 143 -31.10 -4.12 16.75
C GLU A 143 -32.26 -3.98 17.76
N ALA A 144 -33.46 -3.59 17.31
CA ALA A 144 -34.64 -3.53 18.18
C ALA A 144 -35.06 -4.92 18.71
N GLU A 145 -34.93 -5.98 17.90
CA GLU A 145 -35.15 -7.36 18.35
C GLU A 145 -34.04 -7.84 19.28
N ARG A 146 -32.77 -7.53 18.97
CA ARG A 146 -31.63 -7.83 19.84
C ARG A 146 -31.84 -7.24 21.23
N VAL A 147 -32.23 -5.96 21.31
CA VAL A 147 -32.49 -5.24 22.57
C VAL A 147 -33.63 -5.87 23.38
N LYS A 148 -34.67 -6.40 22.74
CA LYS A 148 -35.77 -7.12 23.43
C LYS A 148 -35.31 -8.42 24.08
N HIS A 149 -34.27 -9.06 23.56
CA HIS A 149 -33.75 -10.32 24.06
C HIS A 149 -32.61 -10.16 25.07
N ILE A 150 -32.19 -8.93 25.40
CA ILE A 150 -31.16 -8.70 26.42
C ILE A 150 -31.76 -8.95 27.82
N PRO A 151 -31.18 -9.86 28.63
CA PRO A 151 -31.63 -10.07 29.99
C PRO A 151 -31.49 -8.80 30.82
N VAL A 152 -32.49 -8.52 31.67
CA VAL A 152 -32.66 -7.25 32.42
C VAL A 152 -31.42 -6.83 33.23
N VAL A 153 -30.61 -7.82 33.65
CA VAL A 153 -29.35 -7.63 34.37
C VAL A 153 -28.31 -6.88 33.54
N ASP A 154 -28.26 -7.12 32.23
CA ASP A 154 -27.31 -6.48 31.32
C ASP A 154 -27.77 -5.07 30.92
N LEU A 155 -29.08 -4.83 30.86
CA LEU A 155 -29.64 -3.47 30.68
C LEU A 155 -29.30 -2.57 31.87
N ALA A 156 -29.41 -3.07 33.09
CA ALA A 156 -29.01 -2.33 34.30
C ALA A 156 -27.50 -2.00 34.30
N ARG A 157 -26.65 -2.91 33.82
CA ARG A 157 -25.21 -2.66 33.65
C ARG A 157 -24.92 -1.62 32.57
N GLN A 158 -25.65 -1.64 31.46
CA GLN A 158 -25.51 -0.63 30.40
C GLN A 158 -25.99 0.74 30.85
N GLN A 159 -27.12 0.83 31.57
CA GLN A 159 -27.60 2.09 32.15
C GLN A 159 -26.61 2.66 33.16
N ASN A 160 -26.02 1.83 34.04
CA ASN A 160 -25.00 2.29 34.97
C ASN A 160 -23.72 2.79 34.26
N LYS A 161 -23.31 2.14 33.16
CA LYS A 161 -22.18 2.60 32.34
C LYS A 161 -22.46 3.93 31.63
N MET A 162 -23.67 4.10 31.08
CA MET A 162 -24.11 5.34 30.43
C MET A 162 -24.17 6.50 31.42
N GLN A 163 -24.73 6.27 32.61
CA GLN A 163 -24.77 7.29 33.68
C GLN A 163 -23.36 7.64 34.17
N ALA A 164 -22.46 6.66 34.30
CA ALA A 164 -21.08 6.91 34.66
C ALA A 164 -20.33 7.73 33.58
N GLN A 165 -20.59 7.46 32.29
CA GLN A 165 -20.01 8.23 31.18
C GLN A 165 -20.54 9.66 31.12
N GLN A 166 -21.84 9.86 31.35
CA GLN A 166 -22.45 11.20 31.42
C GLN A 166 -21.94 11.99 32.63
N ALA A 167 -21.75 11.35 33.78
CA ALA A 167 -21.16 11.99 34.97
C ALA A 167 -19.68 12.38 34.74
N HIS A 168 -18.92 11.55 34.00
CA HIS A 168 -17.56 11.88 33.60
C HIS A 168 -17.52 13.03 32.60
N GLN A 169 -18.38 13.05 31.58
CA GLN A 169 -18.45 14.14 30.61
C GLN A 169 -18.91 15.47 31.23
N GLY A 170 -19.88 15.44 32.14
CA GLY A 170 -20.33 16.64 32.87
C GLY A 170 -19.23 17.23 33.78
N ARG A 171 -18.37 16.38 34.36
CA ARG A 171 -17.20 16.84 35.12
C ARG A 171 -16.14 17.52 34.27
N PHE A 172 -15.97 17.13 33.00
CA PHE A 172 -15.05 17.80 32.08
C PHE A 172 -15.59 19.17 31.60
N GLN A 173 -16.91 19.33 31.50
CA GLN A 173 -17.52 20.61 31.10
C GLN A 173 -17.58 21.65 32.24
N ALA A 174 -17.47 21.24 33.50
CA ALA A 174 -17.52 22.15 34.66
C ALA A 174 -16.15 22.70 35.11
N VAL A 175 -15.05 22.37 34.41
CA VAL A 175 -13.67 22.79 34.73
C VAL A 175 -13.05 23.62 33.58
N SER A 176 -13.86 24.08 32.61
CA SER A 176 -13.51 25.08 31.59
C SER A 176 -14.31 26.36 31.83
#